data_AF-A0A7X7SQE7-F1
#
_entry.id   AF-A0A7X7SQE7-F1
#
_cell.length_a   1.000
_cell.length_b   1.000
_cell.length_c   1.000
_cell.angle_alpha   90.00
_cell.angle_beta   90.00
_cell.angle_gamma   90.00
#
_symmetry.space_group_name_H-M   'P 1'
#
loop_
_entity.id
_entity.type
_entity.pdbx_description
1 polymer ?
#
loop_
_entity_poly.entity_id
_entity_poly.type
_entity_poly.pdbx_seq_one_letter_code
_entity_poly.pdbx_strand_id
1 'polypeptide(L)'
;MSTLTDMPRRRHPSAALLVPALLAAAGLVALLLYRVIAPEPGTMWRSGTKIHDLKRLRTGNKVALEGIVTFADPLEHRFYFQDDTGAMRVQRHVDEPIPRPGTRVFVTGKLRDEFVPTIGINSIELTELKVTNAGVAKLPVAQRRAIRSLFFDASLGEFVRVETEGIVIAAWPQGDRLRLELSEGGFRIPVTILDASELVPATLLDQR
;
A
#
# COMPACT_ATOMS: atom_id res chain seq x y z
N MET A 1 -71.53 7.79 -66.67
CA MET A 1 -70.40 8.72 -66.54
C MET A 1 -70.11 8.91 -65.05
N SER A 2 -68.83 8.99 -64.69
CA SER A 2 -68.25 9.16 -63.35
C SER A 2 -68.01 7.91 -62.49
N THR A 3 -66.88 7.31 -62.84
CA THR A 3 -65.96 6.49 -62.04
C THR A 3 -65.58 7.17 -60.71
N LEU A 4 -65.67 6.44 -59.60
CA LEU A 4 -65.08 6.85 -58.32
C LEU A 4 -63.88 5.95 -58.00
N THR A 5 -62.79 6.64 -57.77
CA THR A 5 -61.40 6.20 -57.79
C THR A 5 -61.03 5.37 -56.57
N ASP A 6 -60.41 4.22 -56.82
CA ASP A 6 -59.71 3.40 -55.85
C ASP A 6 -58.49 4.16 -55.29
N MET A 7 -58.32 4.19 -53.97
CA MET A 7 -57.19 4.86 -53.30
C MET A 7 -56.39 3.84 -52.46
N PRO A 8 -55.05 3.84 -52.54
CA PRO A 8 -54.25 2.80 -51.90
C PRO A 8 -54.10 3.03 -50.39
N ARG A 9 -54.44 2.02 -49.60
CA ARG A 9 -54.08 1.95 -48.17
C ARG A 9 -52.56 1.84 -48.02
N ARG A 10 -51.90 2.96 -47.73
CA ARG A 10 -50.50 2.99 -47.26
C ARG A 10 -50.37 2.19 -45.97
N ARG A 11 -49.68 1.04 -46.05
CA ARG A 11 -49.18 0.31 -44.88
C ARG A 11 -48.04 1.12 -44.27
N HIS A 12 -48.15 1.50 -43.00
CA HIS A 12 -47.02 1.91 -42.18
C HIS A 12 -46.61 0.75 -41.25
N PRO A 13 -45.73 -0.17 -41.66
CA PRO A 13 -44.93 -0.90 -40.69
C PRO A 13 -43.72 -0.01 -40.32
N SER A 14 -43.00 -0.35 -39.26
CA SER A 14 -41.66 0.20 -38.90
C SER A 14 -41.56 1.35 -37.89
N ALA A 15 -42.61 1.73 -37.17
CA ALA A 15 -42.45 2.61 -35.98
C ALA A 15 -42.52 1.84 -34.65
N ALA A 16 -43.30 0.75 -34.60
CA ALA A 16 -43.56 0.01 -33.35
C ALA A 16 -42.37 -0.82 -32.82
N LEU A 17 -41.35 -1.08 -33.64
CA LEU A 17 -40.16 -1.86 -33.26
C LEU A 17 -38.94 -1.00 -32.90
N LEU A 18 -38.94 0.30 -33.21
CA LEU A 18 -37.80 1.18 -32.95
C LEU A 18 -37.67 1.56 -31.47
N VAL A 19 -38.81 1.76 -30.79
CA VAL A 19 -38.86 2.11 -29.36
C VAL A 19 -38.31 0.99 -28.46
N PRO A 20 -38.72 -0.30 -28.60
CA PRO A 20 -38.16 -1.37 -27.78
C PRO A 20 -36.67 -1.64 -28.11
N ALA A 21 -36.24 -1.48 -29.36
CA ALA A 21 -34.84 -1.64 -29.73
C ALA A 21 -33.93 -0.55 -29.12
N LEU A 22 -34.40 0.70 -29.08
CA LEU A 22 -33.69 1.80 -28.43
C LEU A 22 -33.60 1.64 -26.90
N LEU A 23 -34.65 1.15 -26.26
CA LEU A 23 -34.64 0.85 -24.81
C LEU A 23 -33.69 -0.30 -24.47
N ALA A 24 -33.65 -1.35 -25.29
CA ALA A 24 -32.71 -2.46 -25.12
C ALA A 24 -31.26 -2.01 -25.31
N ALA A 25 -30.99 -1.18 -26.31
CA ALA A 25 -29.65 -0.61 -26.54
C ALA A 25 -29.21 0.31 -25.38
N ALA A 26 -30.09 1.18 -24.89
CA ALA A 26 -29.82 2.03 -23.74
C ALA A 26 -29.57 1.21 -22.46
N GLY A 27 -30.34 0.14 -22.25
CA GLY A 27 -30.14 -0.80 -21.15
C GLY A 27 -28.79 -1.52 -21.23
N LEU A 28 -28.38 -1.97 -22.41
CA LEU A 28 -27.08 -2.63 -22.63
C LEU A 28 -25.91 -1.66 -22.39
N VAL A 29 -26.02 -0.42 -22.89
CA VAL A 29 -25.03 0.64 -22.65
C VAL A 29 -24.95 0.98 -21.17
N ALA A 30 -26.09 1.11 -20.48
CA ALA A 30 -26.11 1.33 -19.03
C ALA A 30 -25.50 0.16 -18.25
N LEU A 31 -25.70 -1.09 -18.70
CA LEU A 31 -25.10 -2.28 -18.07
C LEU A 31 -23.58 -2.34 -18.29
N LEU A 32 -23.11 -1.97 -19.48
CA LEU A 32 -21.69 -1.88 -19.81
C LEU A 32 -21.02 -0.73 -19.05
N LEU A 33 -21.67 0.44 -18.98
CA LEU A 33 -21.21 1.56 -18.16
C LEU A 33 -21.22 1.20 -16.68
N TYR A 34 -22.23 0.48 -16.19
CA TYR A 34 -22.25 -0.05 -14.83
C TYR A 34 -21.11 -1.04 -14.63
N ARG A 35 -20.75 -1.91 -15.59
CA ARG A 35 -19.58 -2.80 -15.46
C ARG A 35 -18.24 -2.06 -15.41
N VAL A 36 -18.14 -0.89 -16.07
CA VAL A 36 -16.91 -0.08 -16.11
C VAL A 36 -16.81 0.85 -14.89
N ILE A 37 -17.94 1.38 -14.42
CA ILE A 37 -17.99 2.41 -13.36
C ILE A 37 -18.33 1.80 -12.00
N ALA A 38 -19.13 0.72 -11.96
CA ALA A 38 -19.51 0.13 -10.69
C ALA A 38 -18.27 -0.47 -10.02
N PRO A 39 -17.96 -0.05 -8.79
CA PRO A 39 -16.97 -0.74 -7.99
C PRO A 39 -17.41 -2.19 -7.84
N GLU A 40 -16.50 -3.15 -8.03
CA GLU A 40 -16.85 -4.57 -7.96
C GLU A 40 -17.62 -4.87 -6.66
N PRO A 41 -18.90 -5.29 -6.75
CA PRO A 41 -19.71 -5.57 -5.58
C PRO A 41 -19.28 -6.93 -5.04
N GLY A 42 -18.20 -6.96 -4.26
CA GLY A 42 -17.69 -8.26 -3.83
C GLY A 42 -16.33 -8.35 -3.16
N THR A 43 -15.81 -7.30 -2.52
CA THR A 43 -14.79 -7.52 -1.49
C THR A 43 -14.97 -6.53 -0.35
N MET A 44 -16.02 -6.77 0.42
CA MET A 44 -16.02 -6.45 1.83
C MET A 44 -14.92 -7.32 2.47
N TRP A 45 -13.65 -6.99 2.22
CA TRP A 45 -12.53 -7.61 2.93
C TRP A 45 -12.72 -7.24 4.39
N ARG A 46 -13.22 -8.19 5.18
CA ARG A 46 -13.10 -8.10 6.63
C ARG A 46 -11.61 -8.10 6.94
N SER A 47 -11.06 -6.90 7.14
CA SER A 47 -9.81 -6.64 7.85
C SER A 47 -9.77 -7.57 9.06
N GLY A 48 -8.79 -8.48 9.07
CA GLY A 48 -8.78 -9.55 10.07
C GLY A 48 -7.46 -10.29 10.16
N THR A 49 -6.70 -10.38 9.07
CA THR A 49 -5.33 -10.91 9.18
C THR A 49 -4.46 -9.87 9.85
N LYS A 50 -3.87 -10.23 10.98
CA LYS A 50 -2.84 -9.44 11.64
C LYS A 50 -1.48 -9.78 11.05
N ILE A 51 -0.57 -8.81 11.03
CA ILE A 51 0.79 -9.02 10.51
C ILE A 51 1.48 -10.17 11.25
N HIS A 52 1.28 -10.28 12.55
CA HIS A 52 1.84 -11.37 13.35
C HIS A 52 1.37 -12.78 12.94
N ASP A 53 0.16 -12.91 12.38
CA ASP A 53 -0.40 -14.20 11.98
C ASP A 53 0.15 -14.70 10.65
N LEU A 54 0.84 -13.85 9.88
CA LEU A 54 1.47 -14.23 8.61
C LEU A 54 2.43 -15.42 8.76
N LYS A 55 3.09 -15.54 9.91
CA LYS A 55 4.00 -16.67 10.21
C LYS A 55 3.34 -18.04 10.24
N ARG A 56 2.00 -18.08 10.36
CA ARG A 56 1.21 -19.32 10.42
C ARG A 56 0.64 -19.70 9.07
N LEU A 57 0.72 -18.82 8.09
CA LEU A 57 0.18 -19.05 6.75
C LEU A 57 1.16 -19.85 5.90
N ARG A 58 0.68 -20.30 4.73
CA ARG A 58 1.45 -21.06 3.75
C ARG A 58 1.50 -20.30 2.43
N THR A 59 2.42 -20.72 1.56
CA THR A 59 2.47 -20.19 0.20
C THR A 59 1.12 -20.34 -0.48
N GLY A 60 0.67 -19.27 -1.13
CA GLY A 60 -0.59 -19.21 -1.86
C GLY A 60 -1.80 -18.75 -1.04
N ASN A 61 -1.69 -18.63 0.28
CA ASN A 61 -2.75 -18.01 1.10
C ASN A 61 -2.94 -16.55 0.70
N LYS A 62 -4.21 -16.14 0.54
CA LYS A 62 -4.58 -14.74 0.35
C LYS A 62 -4.70 -14.04 1.71
N VAL A 63 -4.25 -12.80 1.77
CA VAL A 63 -4.30 -11.98 2.99
C VAL A 63 -4.87 -10.60 2.70
N ALA A 64 -5.50 -10.03 3.72
CA ALA A 64 -5.91 -8.65 3.77
C ALA A 64 -5.44 -8.06 5.11
N LEU A 65 -4.46 -7.18 5.03
CA LEU A 65 -3.81 -6.52 6.14
C LEU A 65 -4.25 -5.06 6.20
N GLU A 66 -4.42 -4.54 7.40
CA GLU A 66 -4.67 -3.13 7.65
C GLU A 66 -3.58 -2.61 8.57
N GLY A 67 -3.05 -1.42 8.28
CA GLY A 67 -2.14 -0.77 9.19
C GLY A 67 -1.80 0.65 8.77
N ILE A 68 -0.84 1.24 9.46
CA ILE A 68 -0.46 2.64 9.32
C ILE A 68 0.96 2.71 8.79
N VAL A 69 1.17 3.46 7.72
CA VAL A 69 2.49 3.65 7.09
C VAL A 69 3.37 4.44 8.06
N THR A 70 4.49 3.85 8.48
CA THR A 70 5.40 4.42 9.47
C THR A 70 6.62 5.08 8.85
N PHE A 71 7.04 4.60 7.68
CA PHE A 71 8.14 5.14 6.88
C PHE A 71 7.90 4.82 5.40
N ALA A 72 8.27 5.71 4.50
CA ALA A 72 8.14 5.52 3.07
C ALA A 72 9.37 6.08 2.37
N ASP A 73 9.94 5.32 1.46
CA ASP A 73 11.11 5.69 0.69
C ASP A 73 10.74 5.66 -0.81
N PRO A 74 10.47 6.83 -1.41
CA PRO A 74 10.09 6.92 -2.82
C PRO A 74 11.19 6.48 -3.79
N LEU A 75 12.47 6.69 -3.47
CA LEU A 75 13.60 6.32 -4.35
C LEU A 75 13.79 4.80 -4.39
N GLU A 76 13.61 4.14 -3.25
CA GLU A 76 13.69 2.68 -3.13
C GLU A 76 12.34 2.00 -3.45
N HIS A 77 11.33 2.78 -3.85
CA HIS A 77 9.96 2.33 -4.16
C HIS A 77 9.37 1.38 -3.11
N ARG A 78 9.63 1.66 -1.83
CA ARG A 78 9.18 0.81 -0.73
C ARG A 78 8.62 1.63 0.41
N PHE A 79 7.71 1.03 1.16
CA PHE A 79 7.22 1.60 2.40
C PHE A 79 7.08 0.54 3.48
N TYR A 80 6.95 1.00 4.71
CA TYR A 80 6.77 0.18 5.89
C TYR A 80 5.47 0.60 6.54
N PHE A 81 4.68 -0.38 6.96
CA PHE A 81 3.45 -0.12 7.68
C PHE A 81 3.32 -1.08 8.85
N GLN A 82 2.60 -0.62 9.87
CA GLN A 82 2.51 -1.28 11.16
C GLN A 82 1.05 -1.38 11.61
N ASP A 83 0.69 -2.53 12.16
CA ASP A 83 -0.53 -2.74 12.92
C ASP A 83 -0.22 -2.85 14.43
N ASP A 84 -1.19 -3.27 15.22
CA ASP A 84 -1.04 -3.50 16.66
C ASP A 84 -0.20 -4.73 17.02
N THR A 85 0.15 -5.58 16.05
CA THR A 85 0.83 -6.86 16.25
C THR A 85 2.23 -6.93 15.64
N GLY A 86 2.54 -6.08 14.67
CA GLY A 86 3.84 -6.07 13.99
C GLY A 86 3.90 -5.07 12.84
N ALA A 87 5.00 -5.12 12.08
CA ALA A 87 5.21 -4.27 10.92
C ALA A 87 5.72 -5.09 9.72
N MET A 88 5.49 -4.57 8.52
CA MET A 88 5.89 -5.21 7.28
C MET A 88 6.41 -4.18 6.28
N ARG A 89 7.43 -4.59 5.52
CA ARG A 89 7.94 -3.86 4.36
C ARG A 89 7.17 -4.28 3.11
N VAL A 90 6.80 -3.31 2.29
CA VAL A 90 6.15 -3.52 0.99
C VAL A 90 7.01 -2.89 -0.09
N GLN A 91 7.43 -3.70 -1.06
CA GLN A 91 8.05 -3.23 -2.30
C GLN A 91 6.95 -2.94 -3.32
N ARG A 92 7.03 -1.81 -4.01
CA ARG A 92 6.13 -1.39 -5.08
C ARG A 92 6.90 -1.30 -6.40
N HIS A 93 6.17 -1.31 -7.50
CA HIS A 93 6.75 -1.01 -8.80
C HIS A 93 7.07 0.50 -8.91
N VAL A 94 7.98 0.83 -9.84
CA VAL A 94 8.50 2.21 -10.03
C VAL A 94 7.40 3.23 -10.39
N ASP A 95 6.39 2.76 -11.11
CA ASP A 95 5.25 3.52 -11.63
C ASP A 95 4.07 3.59 -10.65
N GLU A 96 4.16 2.85 -9.54
CA GLU A 96 3.11 2.79 -8.55
C GLU A 96 3.30 3.86 -7.46
N PRO A 97 2.21 4.53 -7.03
CA PRO A 97 2.31 5.53 -5.98
C PRO A 97 2.69 4.89 -4.63
N ILE A 98 3.55 5.58 -3.88
CA ILE A 98 3.94 5.22 -2.52
C ILE A 98 3.07 6.01 -1.51
N PRO A 99 2.38 5.32 -0.58
CA PRO A 99 1.65 5.98 0.50
C PRO A 99 2.58 6.81 1.40
N ARG A 100 2.10 7.97 1.88
CA ARG A 100 2.87 8.83 2.79
C ARG A 100 2.84 8.27 4.22
N PRO A 101 3.89 8.48 5.04
CA PRO A 101 3.83 8.19 6.48
C PRO A 101 2.62 8.86 7.15
N GLY A 102 1.97 8.16 8.09
CA GLY A 102 0.71 8.58 8.70
C GLY A 102 -0.53 8.29 7.84
N THR A 103 -0.39 7.57 6.72
CA THR A 103 -1.53 7.07 5.94
C THR A 103 -1.95 5.70 6.46
N ARG A 104 -3.25 5.48 6.65
CA ARG A 104 -3.81 4.14 6.84
C ARG A 104 -3.97 3.46 5.50
N VAL A 105 -3.56 2.21 5.41
CA VAL A 105 -3.61 1.44 4.17
C VAL A 105 -4.25 0.07 4.40
N PHE A 106 -4.98 -0.39 3.39
CA PHE A 106 -5.36 -1.80 3.25
C PHE A 106 -4.44 -2.43 2.21
N VAL A 107 -3.69 -3.44 2.63
CA VAL A 107 -2.76 -4.18 1.79
C VAL A 107 -3.30 -5.58 1.60
N THR A 108 -3.56 -5.96 0.35
CA THR A 108 -3.97 -7.32 0.02
C THR A 108 -2.97 -7.96 -0.90
N GLY A 109 -2.86 -9.27 -0.82
CA GLY A 109 -2.02 -10.03 -1.71
C GLY A 109 -2.10 -11.51 -1.42
N LYS A 110 -1.21 -12.25 -2.05
CA LYS A 110 -1.04 -13.69 -1.92
C LYS A 110 0.38 -13.97 -1.47
N LEU A 111 0.56 -14.77 -0.42
CA LEU A 111 1.90 -15.14 0.04
C LEU A 111 2.63 -15.89 -1.07
N ARG A 112 3.80 -15.39 -1.44
CA ARG A 112 4.73 -16.08 -2.33
C ARG A 112 5.54 -17.11 -1.55
N ASP A 113 6.01 -16.70 -0.39
CA ASP A 113 6.94 -17.46 0.45
C ASP A 113 6.34 -17.71 1.84
N GLU A 114 6.83 -18.75 2.50
CA GLU A 114 6.50 -19.04 3.90
C GLU A 114 7.45 -18.31 4.86
N PHE A 115 7.01 -18.18 6.10
CA PHE A 115 7.84 -17.61 7.15
C PHE A 115 9.04 -18.50 7.48
N VAL A 116 10.22 -17.91 7.48
CA VAL A 116 11.48 -18.55 7.87
C VAL A 116 11.97 -17.89 9.16
N PRO A 117 11.95 -18.59 10.32
CA PRO A 117 12.28 -18.00 11.62
C PRO A 117 13.65 -17.30 11.71
N THR A 118 14.64 -17.78 10.97
CA THR A 118 16.00 -17.19 10.95
C THR A 118 16.09 -15.91 10.13
N ILE A 119 15.15 -15.67 9.23
CA ILE A 119 15.08 -14.47 8.37
C ILE A 119 14.02 -13.49 8.88
N GLY A 120 12.99 -13.98 9.56
CA GLY A 120 11.92 -13.17 10.13
C GLY A 120 10.84 -12.78 9.11
N ILE A 121 10.12 -11.70 9.37
CA ILE A 121 9.01 -11.23 8.53
C ILE A 121 9.50 -10.83 7.13
N ASN A 122 10.79 -10.52 7.00
CA ASN A 122 11.43 -10.22 5.71
C ASN A 122 11.52 -11.43 4.77
N SER A 123 11.23 -12.65 5.25
CA SER A 123 11.14 -13.85 4.40
C SER A 123 9.82 -13.93 3.62
N ILE A 124 8.82 -13.11 3.97
CA ILE A 124 7.50 -13.14 3.38
C ILE A 124 7.40 -12.05 2.31
N GLU A 125 7.22 -12.47 1.06
CA GLU A 125 6.82 -11.58 -0.03
C GLU A 125 5.37 -11.83 -0.45
N LEU A 126 4.69 -10.75 -0.84
CA LEU A 126 3.33 -10.81 -1.37
C LEU A 126 3.34 -10.62 -2.89
N THR A 127 2.66 -11.51 -3.59
CA THR A 127 2.28 -11.35 -5.00
C THR A 127 0.83 -10.91 -5.11
N GLU A 128 0.37 -10.54 -6.31
CA GLU A 128 -0.98 -9.99 -6.52
C GLU A 128 -1.27 -8.79 -5.58
N LEU A 129 -0.21 -8.02 -5.28
CA LEU A 129 -0.22 -6.95 -4.29
C LEU A 129 -1.14 -5.82 -4.75
N LYS A 130 -2.09 -5.45 -3.89
CA LYS A 130 -2.88 -4.23 -4.03
C LYS A 130 -2.82 -3.43 -2.75
N VAL A 131 -2.57 -2.13 -2.89
CA VAL A 131 -2.51 -1.19 -1.77
C VAL A 131 -3.61 -0.15 -1.96
N THR A 132 -4.53 -0.06 -1.00
CA THR A 132 -5.62 0.92 -1.01
C THR A 132 -5.38 1.93 0.11
N ASN A 133 -5.42 3.22 -0.23
CA ASN A 133 -5.33 4.30 0.75
C ASN A 133 -6.68 4.45 1.48
N ALA A 134 -6.67 4.35 2.80
CA ALA A 134 -7.83 4.45 3.68
C ALA A 134 -7.92 5.79 4.42
N GLY A 135 -7.08 6.77 4.05
CA GLY A 135 -7.04 8.11 4.63
C GLY A 135 -5.95 8.32 5.67
N VAL A 136 -5.98 9.50 6.28
CA VAL A 136 -4.99 9.93 7.28
C VAL A 136 -5.23 9.23 8.62
N ALA A 137 -4.16 8.83 9.30
CA ALA A 137 -4.17 8.25 10.62
C ALA A 137 -3.00 8.75 11.47
N LYS A 138 -3.17 8.70 12.79
CA LYS A 138 -2.08 9.00 13.72
C LYS A 138 -1.03 7.91 13.66
N LEU A 139 0.25 8.27 13.63
CA LEU A 139 1.34 7.31 13.71
C LEU A 139 1.24 6.44 14.99
N PRO A 140 1.59 5.15 14.93
CA PRO A 140 1.77 4.33 16.12
C PRO A 140 2.77 4.97 17.08
N VAL A 141 2.59 4.74 18.38
CA VAL A 141 3.55 5.21 19.39
C VAL A 141 4.90 4.55 19.13
N ALA A 142 5.95 5.35 19.03
CA ALA A 142 7.30 4.84 18.88
C ALA A 142 7.73 4.15 20.18
N GLN A 143 8.26 2.92 20.07
CA GLN A 143 8.81 2.25 21.24
C GLN A 143 10.21 2.78 21.53
N ARG A 144 10.46 3.33 22.73
CA ARG A 144 11.80 3.78 23.11
C ARG A 144 12.72 2.60 23.34
N ARG A 145 13.84 2.56 22.63
CA ARG A 145 14.78 1.43 22.58
C ARG A 145 16.22 1.93 22.49
N ALA A 146 17.12 1.28 23.23
CA ALA A 146 18.57 1.47 23.08
C ALA A 146 19.06 0.77 21.81
N ILE A 147 20.14 1.26 21.21
CA ILE A 147 20.67 0.72 19.94
C ILE A 147 21.01 -0.77 20.08
N ARG A 148 21.61 -1.17 21.21
CA ARG A 148 21.91 -2.59 21.52
C ARG A 148 20.67 -3.49 21.37
N SER A 149 19.50 -3.02 21.81
CA SER A 149 18.28 -3.84 21.78
C SER A 149 17.78 -4.10 20.36
N LEU A 150 18.10 -3.23 19.40
CA LEU A 150 17.72 -3.41 18.00
C LEU A 150 18.38 -4.65 17.36
N PHE A 151 19.50 -5.12 17.91
CA PHE A 151 20.21 -6.31 17.43
C PHE A 151 19.79 -7.61 18.12
N PHE A 152 19.39 -7.55 19.38
CA PHE A 152 19.26 -8.75 20.23
C PHE A 152 17.87 -8.94 20.83
N ASP A 153 17.02 -7.91 20.86
CA ASP A 153 15.66 -8.04 21.37
C ASP A 153 14.73 -8.56 20.27
N ALA A 154 14.67 -9.89 20.14
CA ALA A 154 13.75 -10.54 19.20
C ALA A 154 12.26 -10.22 19.48
N SER A 155 11.91 -9.71 20.68
CA SER A 155 10.53 -9.32 21.01
C SER A 155 10.13 -7.96 20.42
N LEU A 156 11.09 -7.14 19.99
CA LEU A 156 10.84 -5.85 19.35
C LEU A 156 10.08 -6.03 18.03
N GLY A 157 10.35 -7.12 17.32
CA GLY A 157 9.90 -7.33 15.95
C GLY A 157 10.70 -6.51 14.94
N GLU A 158 10.55 -6.87 13.66
CA GLU A 158 11.21 -6.17 12.57
C GLU A 158 10.34 -5.03 12.02
N PHE A 159 10.99 -4.03 11.45
CA PHE A 159 10.34 -2.90 10.74
C PHE A 159 9.42 -2.01 11.59
N VAL A 160 9.36 -2.24 12.90
CA VAL A 160 8.51 -1.45 13.81
C VAL A 160 9.06 -0.05 14.02
N ARG A 161 8.17 0.89 14.33
CA ARG A 161 8.54 2.26 14.68
C ARG A 161 9.17 2.30 16.07
N VAL A 162 10.41 2.78 16.14
CA VAL A 162 11.15 2.96 17.40
C VAL A 162 11.61 4.40 17.58
N GLU A 163 11.89 4.75 18.83
CA GLU A 163 12.60 5.95 19.23
C GLU A 163 13.93 5.49 19.85
N THR A 164 15.05 6.01 19.37
CA THR A 164 16.38 5.64 19.86
C THR A 164 17.28 6.87 19.89
N GLU A 165 18.33 6.81 20.69
CA GLU A 165 19.30 7.89 20.87
C GLU A 165 20.72 7.32 20.75
N GLY A 166 21.64 8.16 20.28
CA GLY A 166 23.03 7.78 20.07
C GLY A 166 23.84 8.97 19.57
N ILE A 167 25.16 8.76 19.52
CA ILE A 167 26.12 9.76 19.07
C ILE A 167 26.31 9.60 17.56
N VAL A 168 26.18 10.68 16.78
CA VAL A 168 26.49 10.66 15.35
C VAL A 168 28.01 10.63 15.19
N ILE A 169 28.54 9.52 14.71
CA ILE A 169 30.00 9.32 14.53
C ILE A 169 30.44 9.48 13.07
N ALA A 170 29.50 9.43 12.13
CA ALA A 170 29.74 9.67 10.72
C ALA A 170 28.49 10.21 10.04
N ALA A 171 28.68 11.03 9.01
CA ALA A 171 27.61 11.66 8.25
C ALA A 171 28.06 11.87 6.79
N TRP A 172 27.30 11.33 5.84
CA TRP A 172 27.58 11.43 4.41
C TRP A 172 26.34 11.92 3.65
N PRO A 173 26.43 13.07 2.95
CA PRO A 173 25.36 13.49 2.06
C PRO A 173 25.22 12.52 0.88
N GLN A 174 23.99 12.24 0.47
CA GLN A 174 23.66 11.37 -0.65
C GLN A 174 22.48 11.97 -1.42
N GLY A 175 22.75 12.97 -2.27
CA GLY A 175 21.71 13.71 -2.97
C GLY A 175 20.85 14.53 -1.99
N ASP A 176 19.54 14.30 -2.00
CA ASP A 176 18.58 14.88 -1.04
C ASP A 176 18.54 14.15 0.32
N ARG A 177 19.36 13.10 0.48
CA ARG A 177 19.41 12.27 1.68
C ARG A 177 20.65 12.53 2.48
N LEU A 178 20.57 12.15 3.74
CA LEU A 178 21.71 12.09 4.63
C LEU A 178 21.81 10.70 5.23
N ARG A 179 22.96 10.05 5.02
CA ARG A 179 23.28 8.79 5.67
C ARG A 179 24.18 9.07 6.88
N LEU A 180 23.77 8.60 8.04
CA LEU A 180 24.46 8.76 9.30
C LEU A 180 24.86 7.39 9.88
N GLU A 181 25.88 7.36 10.71
CA GLU A 181 26.10 6.28 11.67
C GLU A 181 25.87 6.80 13.09
N LEU A 182 24.91 6.19 13.79
CA LEU A 182 24.70 6.40 15.23
C LEU A 182 25.44 5.34 16.02
N SER A 183 26.08 5.75 17.10
CA SER A 183 26.83 4.89 18.01
C SER A 183 26.36 5.03 19.45
N GLU A 184 26.16 3.91 20.13
CA GLU A 184 25.84 3.85 21.56
C GLU A 184 26.40 2.55 22.15
N GLY A 185 27.18 2.64 23.23
CA GLY A 185 27.63 1.45 23.99
C GLY A 185 28.40 0.42 23.17
N GLY A 186 29.13 0.86 22.13
CA GLY A 186 29.90 0.01 21.21
C GLY A 186 29.10 -0.55 20.03
N PHE A 187 27.79 -0.29 19.94
CA PHE A 187 26.94 -0.66 18.81
C PHE A 187 26.84 0.49 17.84
N ARG A 188 26.70 0.17 16.55
CA ARG A 188 26.55 1.16 15.48
C ARG A 188 25.38 0.78 14.59
N ILE A 189 24.56 1.75 14.21
CA ILE A 189 23.49 1.57 13.24
C ILE A 189 23.58 2.61 12.13
N PRO A 190 23.37 2.21 10.86
CA PRO A 190 23.16 3.17 9.80
C PRO A 190 21.76 3.79 9.92
N VAL A 191 21.66 5.10 9.73
CA VAL A 191 20.40 5.84 9.67
C VAL A 191 20.34 6.61 8.36
N THR A 192 19.21 6.53 7.66
CA THR A 192 18.96 7.35 6.47
C THR A 192 17.87 8.37 6.83
N ILE A 193 18.19 9.64 6.65
CA ILE A 193 17.24 10.75 6.74
C ILE A 193 16.86 11.13 5.30
N LEU A 194 15.56 11.13 5.02
CA LEU A 194 14.99 11.62 3.77
C LEU A 194 14.81 13.14 3.85
N ASP A 195 14.84 13.83 2.72
CA ASP A 195 14.63 15.29 2.62
C ASP A 195 15.57 16.09 3.56
N ALA A 196 16.84 15.72 3.57
CA ALA A 196 17.86 16.24 4.49
C ALA A 196 18.57 17.51 3.97
N SER A 197 17.97 18.24 3.03
CA SER A 197 18.58 19.41 2.38
C SER A 197 18.92 20.55 3.34
N GLU A 198 18.21 20.63 4.48
CA GLU A 198 18.43 21.63 5.52
C GLU A 198 19.48 21.20 6.57
N LEU A 199 19.94 19.94 6.53
CA LEU A 199 20.91 19.41 7.50
C LEU A 199 22.33 19.58 7.00
N VAL A 200 23.21 20.15 7.83
CA VAL A 200 24.64 20.26 7.55
C VAL A 200 25.37 19.09 8.21
N PRO A 201 25.95 18.13 7.45
CA PRO A 201 26.53 16.91 8.03
C PRO A 201 27.59 17.17 9.12
N ALA A 202 28.45 18.18 8.91
CA ALA A 202 29.53 18.52 9.84
C ALA A 202 29.04 19.07 11.19
N THR A 203 27.82 19.60 11.28
CA THR A 203 27.26 20.11 12.54
C THR A 203 26.61 19.01 13.38
N LEU A 204 26.39 17.83 12.80
CA LEU A 204 25.77 16.69 13.47
C LEU A 204 26.81 15.80 14.16
N LEU A 205 28.05 15.80 13.67
CA LEU A 205 29.15 14.99 14.23
C LEU A 205 29.49 15.45 15.64
N ASP A 206 29.68 14.48 16.54
CA ASP A 206 30.23 14.77 17.86
C ASP A 206 31.71 15.17 17.71
N GLN A 207 32.05 16.39 18.15
CA GLN A 207 33.40 16.97 18.05
C GLN A 207 34.28 16.62 19.26
N ARG A 208 33.88 15.64 20.07
CA ARG A 208 34.57 15.26 21.31
C ARG A 208 35.73 14.30 21.10
#